data_AF-A0A8S9L8U6-F1
#
_entry.id   AF-A0A8S9L8U6-F1
#
_cell.length_a   1.000
_cell.length_b   1.000
_cell.length_c   1.000
_cell.angle_alpha   90.00
_cell.angle_beta   90.00
_cell.angle_gamma   90.00
#
_symmetry.space_group_name_H-M   'P 1'
#
loop_
_entity.id
_entity.type
_entity.pdbx_description
1 polymer ?
#
loop_
_entity_poly.entity_id
_entity_poly.type
_entity_poly.pdbx_seq_one_letter_code
_entity_poly.pdbx_strand_id
1 'polypeptide(L)'
;MDYSDDDGMLYTGSGEENLYSEHTAESDYGTEEDMHNDSTLKRAQLSYVVLKEEDICEHQKADVEQVSTVLLINQVEAIILLLHYQWGSSKVEDEWFTDEDRVRKTVGILKEHVVDLNNQEDV
;
A
#
# COMPACT_ATOMS: atom_id res chain seq x y z
N MET A 1 -37.17 -32.60 -5.10
CA MET A 1 -35.85 -31.98 -5.27
C MET A 1 -35.54 -32.10 -6.73
N ASP A 2 -35.52 -30.98 -7.44
CA ASP A 2 -35.03 -30.93 -8.81
C ASP A 2 -34.31 -29.59 -8.92
N TYR A 3 -32.98 -29.65 -8.77
CA TYR A 3 -32.10 -28.49 -8.85
C TYR A 3 -31.68 -28.37 -10.30
N SER A 4 -32.31 -27.45 -11.04
CA SER A 4 -31.85 -27.06 -12.37
C SER A 4 -30.63 -26.15 -12.22
N ASP A 5 -29.49 -26.79 -12.45
CA ASP A 5 -28.15 -26.27 -12.62
C ASP A 5 -28.07 -25.50 -13.95
N ASP A 6 -28.14 -24.17 -13.91
CA ASP A 6 -27.96 -23.28 -15.07
C ASP A 6 -26.75 -22.39 -14.80
N ASP A 7 -25.57 -23.04 -14.84
CA ASP A 7 -24.29 -22.40 -14.66
C ASP A 7 -23.80 -21.77 -15.97
N GLY A 8 -24.01 -20.45 -16.06
CA GLY A 8 -23.03 -19.48 -16.54
C GLY A 8 -22.21 -19.84 -17.79
N MET A 9 -22.83 -19.64 -18.97
CA MET A 9 -22.15 -19.51 -20.25
C MET A 9 -21.01 -18.47 -20.20
N LEU A 10 -19.76 -18.93 -20.07
CA LEU A 10 -18.57 -18.10 -20.32
C LEU A 10 -18.42 -17.87 -21.82
N TYR A 11 -18.86 -16.70 -22.27
CA TYR A 11 -18.64 -16.17 -23.62
C TYR A 11 -17.13 -15.93 -23.83
N THR A 12 -16.39 -16.98 -24.17
CA THR A 12 -15.02 -16.88 -24.68
C THR A 12 -15.11 -16.76 -26.20
N GLY A 13 -14.92 -15.55 -26.72
CA GLY A 13 -14.98 -15.32 -28.16
C GLY A 13 -14.69 -13.88 -28.57
N SER A 14 -13.39 -13.55 -28.69
CA SER A 14 -12.82 -12.52 -29.56
C SER A 14 -11.31 -12.53 -29.33
N GLY A 15 -10.41 -12.93 -30.22
CA GLY A 15 -10.49 -13.25 -31.64
C GLY A 15 -9.11 -12.98 -32.23
N GLU A 16 -8.29 -14.02 -32.39
CA GLU A 16 -7.15 -14.04 -33.32
C GLU A 16 -6.65 -15.48 -33.46
N GLU A 17 -7.07 -16.10 -34.55
CA GLU A 17 -6.62 -17.40 -35.02
C GLU A 17 -5.63 -17.20 -36.20
N ASN A 18 -4.64 -18.08 -36.28
CA ASN A 18 -3.79 -18.37 -37.44
C ASN A 18 -2.71 -17.31 -37.80
N LEU A 19 -1.43 -17.65 -37.94
CA LEU A 19 -0.92 -18.70 -38.82
C LEU A 19 0.35 -19.36 -38.25
N TYR A 20 0.27 -20.67 -38.02
CA TYR A 20 1.44 -21.54 -38.04
C TYR A 20 2.11 -21.42 -39.42
N SER A 21 3.24 -20.72 -39.49
CA SER A 21 4.10 -20.78 -40.68
C SER A 21 5.03 -21.99 -40.54
N GLU A 22 4.58 -23.10 -41.08
CA GLU A 22 5.43 -24.23 -41.45
C GLU A 22 6.03 -23.95 -42.83
N HIS A 23 7.34 -23.71 -42.90
CA HIS A 23 8.15 -23.95 -44.10
C HIS A 23 9.62 -24.19 -43.72
N THR A 24 9.87 -25.45 -43.35
CA THR A 24 10.91 -26.35 -43.88
C THR A 24 12.35 -25.87 -44.13
N ALA A 25 13.22 -26.79 -43.71
CA ALA A 25 14.50 -27.19 -44.33
C ALA A 25 15.77 -26.63 -43.66
N GLU A 26 16.30 -27.49 -42.79
CA GLU A 26 17.70 -27.91 -42.71
C GLU A 26 18.78 -26.82 -42.71
N SER A 27 19.34 -26.58 -41.54
CA SER A 27 20.74 -26.17 -41.43
C SER A 27 21.35 -26.94 -40.26
N ASP A 28 21.71 -28.19 -40.53
CA ASP A 28 22.68 -28.96 -39.77
C ASP A 28 24.04 -28.27 -39.87
N TYR A 29 24.30 -27.34 -38.95
CA TYR A 29 25.67 -26.95 -38.62
C TYR A 29 25.73 -26.79 -37.11
N GLY A 30 26.26 -27.85 -36.49
CA GLY A 30 26.54 -27.92 -35.08
C GLY A 30 27.36 -26.72 -34.60
N THR A 31 26.87 -26.10 -33.53
CA THR A 31 27.71 -25.50 -32.50
C THR A 31 26.96 -25.68 -31.20
N GLU A 32 27.10 -26.89 -30.67
CA GLU A 32 27.04 -27.08 -29.24
C GLU A 32 28.07 -26.15 -28.58
N GLU A 33 27.63 -25.49 -27.51
CA GLU A 33 28.41 -24.91 -26.39
C GLU A 33 27.77 -23.60 -25.92
N ASP A 34 26.80 -23.80 -25.03
CA ASP A 34 26.53 -22.96 -23.87
C ASP A 34 26.01 -21.54 -24.12
N MET A 35 24.80 -21.44 -24.67
CA MET A 35 23.92 -20.32 -24.32
C MET A 35 23.44 -20.52 -22.88
N HIS A 36 24.33 -20.32 -21.91
CA HIS A 36 23.90 -20.04 -20.55
C HIS A 36 23.01 -18.81 -20.65
N ASN A 37 21.72 -19.08 -20.45
CA ASN A 37 20.61 -18.16 -20.53
C ASN A 37 20.84 -16.92 -19.65
N ASP A 38 21.63 -15.96 -20.14
CA ASP A 38 21.78 -14.61 -19.58
C ASP A 38 20.53 -13.75 -19.87
N SER A 39 19.36 -14.38 -19.99
CA SER A 39 18.08 -13.69 -19.93
C SER A 39 17.44 -13.78 -18.54
N THR A 40 18.04 -14.55 -17.61
CA THR A 40 17.55 -14.62 -16.21
C THR A 40 18.30 -13.72 -15.22
N LEU A 41 19.48 -13.19 -15.57
CA LEU A 41 20.25 -12.27 -14.69
C LEU A 41 19.64 -10.86 -14.59
N LYS A 42 18.72 -10.50 -15.49
CA LYS A 42 17.94 -9.24 -15.43
C LYS A 42 16.67 -9.32 -14.59
N ARG A 43 16.43 -10.42 -13.88
CA ARG A 43 15.53 -10.38 -12.73
C ARG A 43 16.29 -9.58 -11.67
N ALA A 44 16.11 -8.25 -11.68
CA ALA A 44 16.76 -7.31 -10.77
C ALA A 44 16.90 -7.99 -9.41
N GLN A 45 18.13 -8.14 -8.94
CA GLN A 45 18.42 -8.88 -7.72
C GLN A 45 17.69 -8.17 -6.58
N LEU A 46 16.51 -8.68 -6.21
CA LEU A 46 15.63 -8.03 -5.26
C LEU A 46 16.27 -8.16 -3.87
N SER A 47 16.85 -7.08 -3.37
CA SER A 47 17.28 -7.00 -1.98
C SER A 47 16.05 -6.77 -1.11
N TYR A 48 15.78 -7.69 -0.19
CA TYR A 48 14.77 -7.52 0.85
C TYR A 48 15.44 -7.48 2.22
N VAL A 49 14.83 -6.74 3.14
CA VAL A 49 15.22 -6.70 4.55
C VAL A 49 14.07 -7.27 5.35
N VAL A 50 14.36 -8.27 6.19
CA VAL A 50 13.38 -8.82 7.11
C VAL A 50 13.48 -8.01 8.40
N LEU A 51 12.42 -7.27 8.71
CA LEU A 51 12.27 -6.55 9.96
C LEU A 51 11.49 -7.41 10.95
N LYS A 52 11.83 -7.28 12.23
CA LYS A 52 11.01 -7.84 13.29
C LYS A 52 9.87 -6.88 13.63
N GLU A 53 8.91 -7.39 14.39
CA GLU A 53 7.82 -6.59 14.92
C GLU A 53 8.31 -5.41 15.77
N GLU A 54 9.38 -5.61 16.56
CA GLU A 54 9.99 -4.53 17.36
C GLU A 54 10.47 -3.37 16.47
N ASP A 55 11.16 -3.68 15.38
CA ASP A 55 11.69 -2.66 14.46
C ASP A 55 10.55 -1.88 13.79
N ILE A 56 9.47 -2.56 13.40
CA ILE A 56 8.29 -1.93 12.78
C ILE A 56 7.58 -1.03 13.80
N CYS A 57 7.43 -1.50 15.04
CA CYS A 57 6.80 -0.73 16.12
C CYS A 57 7.60 0.54 16.44
N GLU A 58 8.93 0.45 16.46
CA GLU A 58 9.79 1.61 16.66
C GLU A 58 9.64 2.65 15.54
N HIS A 59 9.60 2.21 14.27
CA HIS A 59 9.37 3.12 13.15
C HIS A 59 8.01 3.82 13.25
N GLN A 60 6.95 3.05 13.54
CA GLN A 60 5.61 3.59 13.73
C GLN A 60 5.57 4.62 14.86
N LYS A 61 6.24 4.34 15.98
CA LYS A 61 6.31 5.25 17.12
C LYS A 61 7.06 6.54 16.76
N ALA A 62 8.18 6.43 16.05
CA ALA A 62 8.95 7.60 15.62
C ALA A 62 8.13 8.50 14.69
N ASP A 63 7.41 7.91 13.73
CA ASP A 63 6.52 8.66 12.82
C ASP A 63 5.38 9.35 13.58
N VAL A 64 4.77 8.66 14.54
CA VAL A 64 3.72 9.23 15.40
C VAL A 64 4.25 10.38 16.25
N GLU A 65 5.44 10.23 16.83
CA GLU A 65 6.09 11.26 17.64
C GLU A 65 6.45 12.49 16.79
N GLN A 66 6.98 12.28 15.59
CA GLN A 66 7.27 13.36 14.65
C GLN A 66 6.00 14.13 14.30
N VAL A 67 4.95 13.44 13.86
CA VAL A 67 3.67 14.05 13.46
C VAL A 67 2.99 14.75 14.63
N SER A 68 3.00 14.13 15.83
CA SER A 68 2.47 14.73 17.05
C SER A 68 3.21 16.02 17.42
N THR A 69 4.54 16.05 17.24
CA THR A 69 5.38 17.23 17.54
C THR A 69 5.18 18.35 16.51
N VAL A 70 5.12 18.01 15.21
CA VAL A 70 4.95 18.96 14.11
C VAL A 70 3.57 19.62 14.15
N LEU A 71 2.53 18.83 14.42
CA LEU A 71 1.14 19.30 14.39
C LEU A 71 0.65 19.77 15.76
N LEU A 72 1.43 19.56 16.83
CA LEU A 72 1.06 19.85 18.23
C LEU A 72 -0.28 19.23 18.64
N ILE A 73 -0.45 17.95 18.28
CA ILE A 73 -1.64 17.14 18.56
C ILE A 73 -1.30 15.96 19.47
N ASN A 74 -2.32 15.31 20.04
CA ASN A 74 -2.12 14.11 20.83
C ASN A 74 -1.60 12.94 19.95
N GLN A 75 -0.90 11.97 20.56
CA GLN A 75 -0.39 10.80 19.84
C GLN A 75 -1.52 9.99 19.20
N VAL A 76 -2.67 9.88 19.87
CA VAL A 76 -3.87 9.19 19.33
C VAL A 76 -4.37 9.87 18.07
N GLU A 77 -4.38 11.19 18.05
CA GLU A 77 -4.80 12.01 16.91
C GLU A 77 -3.82 11.86 15.73
N ALA A 78 -2.52 11.88 16.03
CA ALA A 78 -1.47 11.63 15.04
C ALA A 78 -1.59 10.22 14.42
N ILE A 79 -1.89 9.19 15.21
CA ILE A 79 -2.12 7.83 14.70
C ILE A 79 -3.32 7.79 13.76
N ILE A 80 -4.45 8.42 14.13
CA ILE A 80 -5.65 8.44 13.30
C ILE A 80 -5.37 9.14 11.96
N LEU A 81 -4.65 10.26 11.98
CA LEU A 81 -4.23 10.97 10.78
C LEU A 81 -3.33 10.08 9.92
N LEU A 82 -2.27 9.51 10.49
CA LEU A 82 -1.38 8.59 9.77
C LEU A 82 -2.16 7.42 9.16
N LEU A 83 -3.14 6.85 9.86
CA LEU A 83 -3.98 5.77 9.32
C LEU A 83 -4.80 6.25 8.11
N HIS A 84 -5.45 7.41 8.19
CA HIS A 84 -6.26 7.98 7.11
C HIS A 84 -5.44 8.31 5.86
N TYR A 85 -4.19 8.70 6.05
CA TYR A 85 -3.26 9.04 4.97
C TYR A 85 -2.29 7.91 4.63
N GLN A 86 -2.57 6.67 5.06
CA GLN A 86 -1.78 5.47 4.76
C GLN A 86 -0.30 5.61 5.13
N TRP A 87 -0.01 6.19 6.30
CA TRP A 87 1.32 6.46 6.83
C TRP A 87 2.18 7.43 5.99
N GLY A 88 1.56 8.20 5.09
CA GLY A 88 2.25 9.23 4.33
C GLY A 88 2.43 10.54 5.11
N SER A 89 3.49 10.65 5.92
CA SER A 89 3.78 11.85 6.75
C SER A 89 3.74 13.16 5.95
N SER A 90 4.39 13.22 4.79
CA SER A 90 4.38 14.40 3.91
C SER A 90 2.96 14.82 3.49
N LYS A 91 2.08 13.85 3.19
CA LYS A 91 0.72 14.14 2.77
C LYS A 91 -0.15 14.65 3.93
N VAL A 92 0.05 14.08 5.13
CA VAL A 92 -0.61 14.54 6.35
C VAL A 92 -0.26 16.01 6.59
N GLU A 93 1.03 16.35 6.53
CA GLU A 93 1.54 17.70 6.74
C GLU A 93 0.96 18.68 5.70
N ASP A 94 1.05 18.35 4.41
CA ASP A 94 0.54 19.20 3.33
C ASP A 94 -0.96 19.49 3.48
N GLU A 95 -1.77 18.47 3.73
CA GLU A 95 -3.22 18.64 3.89
C GLU A 95 -3.58 19.37 5.19
N TRP A 96 -2.88 19.08 6.29
CA TRP A 96 -3.10 19.75 7.57
C TRP A 96 -2.75 21.24 7.53
N PHE A 97 -1.60 21.59 6.94
CA PHE A 97 -1.20 22.99 6.80
C PHE A 97 -2.04 23.75 5.76
N THR A 98 -2.68 23.03 4.83
CA THR A 98 -3.61 23.65 3.88
C THR A 98 -4.96 23.98 4.54
N ASP A 99 -5.55 23.04 5.28
CA ASP A 99 -6.90 23.20 5.85
C ASP A 99 -7.13 22.25 7.04
N GLU A 100 -6.58 22.65 8.19
CA GLU A 100 -6.68 21.90 9.45
C GLU A 100 -8.12 21.58 9.84
N ASP A 101 -9.06 22.53 9.70
CA ASP A 101 -10.46 22.34 10.13
C ASP A 101 -11.17 21.29 9.26
N ARG A 102 -10.90 21.25 7.94
CA ARG A 102 -11.40 20.18 7.06
C ARG A 102 -10.81 18.84 7.43
N VAL A 103 -9.51 18.78 7.70
CA VAL A 103 -8.85 17.53 8.10
C VAL A 103 -9.47 17.03 9.39
N ARG A 104 -9.52 17.84 10.45
CA ARG A 104 -10.15 17.47 11.74
C ARG A 104 -11.58 16.96 11.58
N LYS A 105 -12.40 17.61 10.75
CA LYS A 105 -13.78 17.17 10.49
C LYS A 105 -13.82 15.81 9.77
N THR A 106 -12.87 15.56 8.88
CA THR A 106 -12.79 14.31 8.10
C THR A 106 -12.35 13.14 8.97
N VAL A 107 -11.37 13.34 9.85
CA VAL A 107 -10.88 12.32 10.78
C VAL A 107 -11.69 12.24 12.08
N GLY A 108 -12.65 13.14 12.29
CA GLY A 108 -13.49 13.17 13.49
C GLY A 108 -12.73 13.60 14.76
N ILE A 109 -11.65 14.38 14.60
CA ILE A 109 -10.83 14.86 15.72
C ILE A 109 -11.44 16.16 16.26
N LEU A 110 -11.67 16.21 17.58
CA LEU A 110 -12.21 17.39 18.24
C LEU A 110 -11.10 18.43 18.44
N LYS A 111 -11.36 19.70 18.12
CA LYS A 111 -10.38 20.80 18.22
C LYS A 111 -9.99 21.14 19.66
N GLU A 112 -10.85 20.81 20.62
CA GLU A 112 -10.69 21.15 22.01
C GLU A 112 -10.75 19.87 22.85
N HIS A 113 -9.75 19.67 23.70
CA HIS A 113 -9.82 18.66 24.75
C HIS A 113 -11.03 19.03 25.60
N VAL A 114 -12.02 18.14 25.74
CA VAL A 114 -13.14 18.35 26.66
C VAL A 114 -12.53 18.45 28.05
N VAL A 115 -12.30 19.66 28.54
CA VAL A 115 -11.89 19.91 29.91
C VAL A 115 -13.16 19.75 30.73
N ASP A 116 -13.27 18.63 31.44
CA ASP A 116 -14.27 18.49 32.50
C ASP A 116 -13.94 19.52 33.60
N LEU A 117 -14.56 20.70 33.54
CA LEU A 117 -14.48 21.75 34.55
C LEU A 117 -15.25 21.39 35.84
N ASN A 118 -15.22 20.14 36.28
CA ASN A 118 -16.03 19.66 37.41
C ASN A 118 -15.31 19.63 38.76
N ASN A 119 -14.18 20.33 38.92
CA ASN A 119 -13.48 20.39 40.21
C ASN A 119 -13.07 21.82 40.64
N GLN A 120 -13.90 22.82 40.32
CA GLN A 120 -13.88 24.08 41.06
C GLN A 120 -14.91 23.99 42.20
N GLU A 121 -14.60 23.17 43.22
CA GLU A 121 -15.28 23.28 44.51
C GLU A 121 -14.47 24.24 45.40
N ASP A 122 -15.15 25.29 45.80
CA ASP A 122 -14.73 26.35 46.72
C ASP A 122 -14.08 25.82 48.01
N VAL A 123 -12.96 26.43 48.44
CA VAL A 123 -12.71 26.89 49.83
C VAL A 123 -11.74 28.07 49.82
#